data_AF-A0A3B0U1T3-F1
#
_entry.id   AF-A0A3B0U1T3-F1
#
_cell.length_a   1.000
_cell.length_b   1.000
_cell.length_c   1.000
_cell.angle_alpha   90.00
_cell.angle_beta   90.00
_cell.angle_gamma   90.00
#
_symmetry.space_group_name_H-M   'P 1'
#
loop_
_entity.id
_entity.type
_entity.pdbx_description
1 polymer ?
#
loop_
_entity_poly.entity_id
_entity_poly.type
_entity_poly.pdbx_seq_one_letter_code
_entity_poly.pdbx_strand_id
1 'polypeptide(L)'
;DKLAAGFTNSAAQSGDKLATLQQMAVLGAQHSMIWVGLGLLPGNHTSTGSVDDLNRIGSSLGAMAQSNADEGPDKGPIASDLKTAKHLGKRVAEIAVRFAG
;
A
#
# COMPACT_ATOMS: atom_id res chain seq x y z
N ASP A 1 0.10 8.80 20.73
CA ASP A 1 0.95 9.04 19.53
C ASP A 1 0.14 9.25 18.27
N LYS A 2 0.74 9.83 17.22
CA LYS A 2 0.14 9.90 15.87
C LYS A 2 0.61 8.72 15.03
N LEU A 3 -0.28 8.14 14.24
CA LEU A 3 0.04 7.07 13.30
C LEU A 3 0.14 7.62 11.87
N ALA A 4 1.01 7.03 11.06
CA ALA A 4 1.14 7.31 9.63
C ALA A 4 1.16 6.00 8.84
N ALA A 5 0.67 6.05 7.61
CA ALA A 5 0.81 5.00 6.60
C ALA A 5 0.79 5.63 5.21
N GLY A 6 1.20 4.88 4.18
CA GLY A 6 1.26 5.40 2.82
C GLY A 6 0.69 4.45 1.78
N PHE A 7 0.22 5.03 0.69
CA PHE A 7 -0.12 4.31 -0.53
C PHE A 7 0.41 5.07 -1.75
N THR A 8 0.64 4.38 -2.86
CA THR A 8 1.06 5.01 -4.12
C THR A 8 0.59 4.19 -5.32
N ASN A 9 0.45 4.86 -6.46
CA ASN A 9 0.04 4.29 -7.74
C ASN A 9 0.98 4.79 -8.84
N SER A 10 1.38 3.90 -9.76
CA SER A 10 2.17 4.28 -10.94
C SER A 10 1.87 3.37 -12.13
N ALA A 11 2.36 3.75 -13.31
CA ALA A 11 2.03 3.03 -14.54
C ALA A 11 2.70 1.66 -14.69
N ALA A 12 3.98 1.57 -14.32
CA ALA A 12 4.73 0.32 -14.37
C ALA A 12 4.49 -0.51 -13.10
N GLN A 13 4.53 -1.84 -13.23
CA GLN A 13 4.46 -2.73 -12.07
C GLN A 13 5.59 -2.43 -11.08
N SER A 14 6.84 -2.36 -11.58
CA SER A 14 7.98 -1.77 -10.87
C SER A 14 8.28 -0.38 -11.42
N GLY A 15 7.75 0.65 -10.78
CA GLY A 15 7.91 2.04 -11.20
C GLY A 15 8.29 2.94 -10.04
N ASP A 16 9.30 2.51 -9.26
CA ASP A 16 9.89 3.21 -8.12
C ASP A 16 8.93 3.66 -7.01
N LYS A 17 7.77 3.00 -6.94
CA LYS A 17 6.76 3.20 -5.89
C LYS A 17 7.34 3.07 -4.47
N LEU A 18 8.35 2.23 -4.28
CA LEU A 18 9.02 2.11 -2.98
C LEU A 18 9.69 3.42 -2.56
N ALA A 19 10.32 4.14 -3.48
CA ALA A 19 10.97 5.42 -3.18
C ALA A 19 9.94 6.46 -2.71
N THR A 20 8.77 6.51 -3.35
CA THR A 20 7.65 7.36 -2.89
C THR A 20 7.23 7.02 -1.46
N LEU A 21 7.05 5.73 -1.15
CA LEU A 21 6.66 5.32 0.20
C LEU A 21 7.76 5.59 1.23
N GLN A 22 9.04 5.43 0.87
CA GLN A 22 10.16 5.78 1.74
C GLN A 22 10.18 7.27 2.06
N GLN A 23 9.94 8.13 1.06
CA GLN A 23 9.83 9.57 1.28
C GLN A 23 8.68 9.92 2.25
N MET A 24 7.51 9.28 2.08
CA MET A 24 6.39 9.47 3.01
C MET A 24 6.70 8.97 4.43
N ALA A 25 7.39 7.84 4.56
CA ALA A 25 7.78 7.29 5.86
C ALA A 25 8.77 8.22 6.58
N VAL A 26 9.74 8.77 5.85
CA VAL A 26 10.67 9.78 6.36
C VAL A 26 9.94 11.07 6.77
N LEU A 27 8.94 11.51 5.99
CA LEU A 27 8.09 12.65 6.35
C LEU A 27 7.29 12.38 7.64
N GLY A 28 6.72 11.18 7.78
CA GLY A 28 6.03 10.76 9.01
C GLY A 28 6.96 10.76 10.22
N ALA A 29 8.18 10.24 10.06
CA ALA A 29 9.20 10.24 11.10
C ALA A 29 9.63 11.66 11.51
N GLN A 30 9.77 12.59 10.55
CA GLN A 30 10.03 14.02 10.84
C GLN A 30 8.93 14.66 11.73
N HIS A 31 7.71 14.14 11.67
CA HIS A 31 6.58 14.58 12.51
C HIS A 31 6.34 13.69 13.73
N SER A 32 7.32 12.87 14.10
CA SER A 32 7.25 11.93 15.24
C SER A 32 6.04 10.98 15.16
N MET A 33 5.61 10.61 13.95
CA MET A 33 4.54 9.63 13.75
C MET A 33 5.08 8.21 13.73
N ILE A 34 4.29 7.26 14.21
CA ILE A 34 4.58 5.83 14.14
C ILE A 34 4.08 5.29 12.79
N TRP A 35 4.98 4.70 12.01
CA TRP A 35 4.65 4.16 10.69
C TRP A 35 4.00 2.78 10.77
N VAL A 36 2.81 2.64 10.17
CA VAL A 36 2.07 1.40 10.03
C VAL A 36 2.35 0.80 8.64
N GLY A 37 3.12 -0.28 8.60
CA GLY A 37 3.35 -1.07 7.38
C GLY A 37 2.12 -1.84 6.92
N LEU A 38 2.18 -2.37 5.69
CA LEU A 38 1.04 -3.01 5.02
C LEU A 38 0.46 -4.21 5.79
N GLY A 39 1.31 -5.01 6.44
CA GLY A 39 0.88 -6.17 7.22
C GLY A 39 0.41 -7.36 6.38
N LEU A 40 0.74 -7.37 5.09
CA LEU A 40 0.51 -8.49 4.16
C LEU A 40 1.84 -8.96 3.58
N LEU A 41 1.97 -10.27 3.41
CA LEU A 41 3.03 -10.86 2.58
C LEU A 41 2.79 -10.50 1.10
N PRO A 42 3.80 -10.59 0.22
CA PRO A 42 3.58 -10.41 -1.21
C PRO A 42 2.54 -11.41 -1.73
N GLY A 43 1.64 -10.96 -2.59
CA GLY A 43 0.80 -11.82 -3.43
C GLY A 43 1.45 -12.03 -4.80
N ASN A 44 0.85 -12.85 -5.67
CA ASN A 44 1.29 -13.01 -7.07
C ASN A 44 2.80 -13.32 -7.26
N HIS A 45 3.42 -14.00 -6.29
CA HIS A 45 4.87 -14.25 -6.27
C HIS A 45 5.22 -15.75 -6.29
N THR A 46 4.22 -16.61 -6.44
CA THR A 46 4.37 -18.06 -6.54
C THR A 46 3.81 -18.54 -7.88
N SER A 47 4.13 -19.79 -8.28
CA SER A 47 3.61 -20.39 -9.52
C SER A 47 2.10 -20.57 -9.55
N THR A 48 1.43 -20.48 -8.39
CA THR A 48 -0.03 -20.56 -8.25
C THR A 48 -0.67 -19.22 -7.87
N GLY A 49 0.12 -18.14 -7.83
CA GLY A 49 -0.36 -16.79 -7.54
C GLY A 49 -1.11 -16.16 -8.72
N SER A 50 -1.85 -15.09 -8.44
CA SER A 50 -2.64 -14.36 -9.41
C SER A 50 -2.56 -12.85 -9.18
N VAL A 51 -2.80 -12.07 -10.24
CA VAL A 51 -3.03 -10.62 -10.14
C VAL A 51 -4.20 -10.26 -9.22
N ASP A 52 -5.10 -11.20 -8.93
CA ASP A 52 -6.22 -11.02 -8.00
C ASP A 52 -5.83 -11.17 -6.52
N ASP A 53 -4.61 -11.63 -6.23
CA ASP A 53 -4.11 -11.76 -4.87
C ASP A 53 -3.92 -10.40 -4.21
N LEU A 54 -4.20 -10.32 -2.91
CA LEU A 54 -3.84 -9.14 -2.13
C LEU A 54 -2.33 -8.93 -2.15
N ASN A 55 -1.92 -7.66 -2.18
CA ASN A 55 -0.53 -7.28 -2.29
C ASN A 55 0.18 -7.90 -3.50
N ARG A 56 -0.49 -8.00 -4.66
CA ARG A 56 0.10 -8.51 -5.91
C ARG A 56 1.39 -7.80 -6.35
N ILE A 57 1.61 -6.56 -5.89
CA ILE A 57 2.81 -5.75 -6.17
C ILE A 57 3.95 -6.07 -5.19
N GLY A 58 3.68 -6.78 -4.10
CA GLY A 58 4.69 -7.26 -3.16
C GLY A 58 5.29 -6.16 -2.27
N SER A 59 4.52 -5.14 -1.92
CA SER A 59 4.96 -4.05 -1.06
C SER A 59 4.82 -4.39 0.42
N SER A 60 5.79 -3.98 1.25
CA SER A 60 5.73 -4.13 2.71
C SER A 60 5.51 -2.79 3.42
N LEU A 61 6.03 -1.69 2.85
CA LEU A 61 6.05 -0.38 3.51
C LEU A 61 4.66 0.31 3.50
N GLY A 62 3.80 -0.06 2.56
CA GLY A 62 2.47 0.53 2.38
C GLY A 62 1.76 -0.11 1.18
N ALA A 63 0.59 0.37 0.80
CA ALA A 63 -0.14 -0.18 -0.35
C ALA A 63 0.45 0.36 -1.67
N MET A 64 0.71 -0.52 -2.63
CA MET A 64 1.11 -0.12 -3.97
C MET A 64 0.09 -0.61 -4.98
N ALA A 65 -0.22 0.24 -5.95
CA ALA A 65 -1.14 -0.03 -7.03
C ALA A 65 -0.47 0.19 -8.39
N GLN A 66 -1.08 -0.35 -9.44
CA GLN A 66 -0.71 -0.03 -10.81
C GLN A 66 -1.96 0.25 -11.67
N SER A 67 -1.89 1.30 -12.48
CA SER A 67 -2.88 1.68 -13.49
C SER A 67 -2.17 1.93 -14.81
N ASN A 68 -2.69 1.45 -15.94
CA ASN A 68 -2.06 1.71 -17.25
C ASN A 68 -2.02 3.22 -17.56
N ALA A 69 -0.97 3.70 -18.25
CA ALA A 69 -0.76 5.13 -18.52
C ALA A 69 -1.70 5.68 -19.61
N ASP A 70 -2.29 4.80 -20.40
CA ASP A 70 -3.11 5.05 -21.57
C ASP A 70 -4.60 4.73 -21.35
N GLU A 71 -4.98 4.36 -20.13
CA GLU A 71 -6.36 4.08 -19.76
C GLU A 71 -6.90 5.08 -18.73
N GLY A 72 -8.23 5.24 -18.70
CA GLY A 72 -8.92 6.06 -17.71
C GLY A 72 -8.94 5.44 -16.30
N PRO A 73 -9.27 6.23 -15.27
CA PRO A 73 -9.34 5.76 -13.87
C PRO A 73 -10.45 4.73 -13.61
N ASP A 74 -11.35 4.51 -14.58
CA ASP A 74 -12.36 3.45 -14.54
C ASP A 74 -11.75 2.04 -14.75
N LYS A 75 -10.53 1.95 -15.31
CA LYS A 75 -9.84 0.68 -15.58
C LYS A 75 -8.85 0.27 -14.49
N GLY A 76 -8.28 1.22 -13.76
CA GLY A 76 -7.26 0.95 -12.76
C GLY A 76 -7.29 1.94 -11.60
N PRO A 77 -6.84 1.54 -10.40
CA PRO A 77 -6.24 0.25 -10.07
C PRO A 77 -7.22 -0.92 -10.08
N ILE A 78 -6.73 -2.14 -10.32
CA ILE A 78 -7.58 -3.33 -10.34
C ILE A 78 -8.10 -3.68 -8.93
N ALA A 79 -9.08 -4.58 -8.86
CA ALA A 79 -9.80 -4.89 -7.63
C ALA A 79 -8.90 -5.35 -6.47
N SER A 80 -7.83 -6.10 -6.73
CA SER A 80 -6.88 -6.57 -5.72
C SER A 80 -6.06 -5.43 -5.11
N ASP A 81 -5.64 -4.44 -5.91
CA ASP A 81 -4.95 -3.24 -5.42
C ASP A 81 -5.88 -2.43 -4.50
N LEU A 82 -7.13 -2.22 -4.93
CA LEU A 82 -8.14 -1.51 -4.13
C LEU A 82 -8.43 -2.24 -2.80
N LYS A 83 -8.55 -3.57 -2.84
CA LYS A 83 -8.72 -4.39 -1.63
C LYS A 83 -7.49 -4.33 -0.72
N THR A 84 -6.28 -4.25 -1.29
CA THR A 84 -5.01 -4.10 -0.55
C THR A 84 -4.96 -2.73 0.16
N ALA A 85 -5.36 -1.65 -0.51
CA ALA A 85 -5.48 -0.33 0.11
C ALA A 85 -6.56 -0.31 1.21
N LYS A 86 -7.71 -0.96 0.98
CA LYS A 86 -8.76 -1.12 2.01
C LYS A 86 -8.25 -1.89 3.22
N HIS A 87 -7.45 -2.94 3.02
CA HIS A 87 -6.79 -3.67 4.11
C HIS A 87 -5.89 -2.75 4.93
N LEU A 88 -5.03 -1.95 4.28
CA LEU A 88 -4.18 -0.98 4.98
C LEU A 88 -5.00 0.01 5.80
N GLY A 89 -6.07 0.57 5.22
CA GLY A 89 -6.96 1.51 5.93
C GLY A 89 -7.61 0.87 7.16
N LYS A 90 -8.12 -0.36 7.03
CA LYS A 90 -8.65 -1.13 8.17
C LYS A 90 -7.60 -1.32 9.26
N ARG A 91 -6.38 -1.74 8.87
CA ARG A 91 -5.27 -1.96 9.80
C ARG A 91 -4.89 -0.69 10.55
N VAL A 92 -4.78 0.45 9.87
CA VAL A 92 -4.50 1.75 10.50
C VAL A 92 -5.58 2.11 11.51
N ALA A 93 -6.86 1.96 11.14
CA ALA A 93 -7.98 2.23 12.05
C ALA A 93 -7.95 1.34 13.30
N GLU A 94 -7.70 0.03 13.13
CA GLU A 94 -7.61 -0.91 14.24
C GLU A 94 -6.43 -0.60 15.19
N ILE A 95 -5.29 -0.18 14.66
CA ILE A 95 -4.14 0.24 15.48
C ILE A 95 -4.44 1.59 16.16
N ALA A 96 -5.06 2.54 15.47
CA ALA A 96 -5.43 3.83 16.05
C ALA A 96 -6.34 3.65 17.28
N VAL A 97 -7.31 2.73 17.21
CA VAL A 97 -8.17 2.38 18.35
C VAL A 97 -7.35 1.83 19.53
N ARG A 98 -6.32 1.01 19.29
CA ARG A 98 -5.45 0.47 20.36
C ARG A 98 -4.58 1.55 21.01
N PHE A 99 -4.23 2.61 20.28
CA PHE A 99 -3.42 3.73 20.76
C PHE A 99 -4.24 4.85 21.42
N ALA A 100 -5.58 4.76 21.36
CA ALA A 100 -6.49 5.77 21.93
C ALA A 100 -6.86 5.52 23.40
N GLY A 101 -6.38 4.41 24.00
CA GLY A 101 -6.42 4.17 25.45
C GLY A 101 -5.21 4.76 26.15
#